data_AF-A0A8S3UD45-F1
#
_entry.id   AF-A0A8S3UD45-F1
#
_cell.length_a   1.000
_cell.length_b   1.000
_cell.length_c   1.000
_cell.angle_alpha   90.00
_cell.angle_beta   90.00
_cell.angle_gamma   90.00
#
_symmetry.space_group_name_H-M   'P 1'
#
loop_
_entity.id
_entity.type
_entity.pdbx_description
1 polymer ?
#
loop_
_entity_poly.entity_id
_entity_poly.type
_entity_poly.pdbx_seq_one_letter_code
_entity_poly.pdbx_strand_id
1 'polypeptide(L)'
;MSPLPDVVGSLLNIYELSKGEFYTKIVFAGELTFELPDNERQCFFEQIEKGVQSTLEFQVISGGQYDVDMELTAPNGQVLYKDVKKQYDSFTWTPDQSGMETSAVNIHEDLRNILDDQTHHRLREAQGRVFAENLNDRVFYWSLGQSLIILFVGIGQVLVLRSFFTDKRTGKA
;
A
#
# COMPACT_ATOMS: atom_id res chain seq x y z
N MET A 1 9.69 27.22 41.81
CA MET A 1 8.84 27.12 40.62
C MET A 1 8.11 25.80 40.73
N SER A 2 6.90 25.79 41.28
CA SER A 2 6.08 24.59 41.36
C SER A 2 5.66 24.20 39.94
N PRO A 3 5.68 22.90 39.55
CA PRO A 3 5.06 22.48 38.31
C PRO A 3 3.58 22.89 38.32
N LEU A 4 3.07 23.31 37.16
CA LEU A 4 1.65 23.61 36.98
C LEU A 4 0.82 22.38 37.40
N PRO A 5 -0.38 22.56 37.98
CA PRO A 5 -1.20 21.41 38.34
C PRO A 5 -1.64 20.68 37.06
N ASP A 6 -1.28 19.41 36.96
CA ASP A 6 -1.73 18.51 35.88
C ASP A 6 -3.26 18.41 35.88
N VAL A 7 -3.84 18.30 34.68
CA VAL A 7 -5.30 18.12 34.55
C VAL A 7 -5.62 16.66 34.79
N VAL A 8 -6.34 16.36 35.88
CA VAL A 8 -6.87 15.03 36.12
C VAL A 8 -8.17 14.91 35.34
N GLY A 9 -8.12 14.22 34.21
CA GLY A 9 -9.29 13.84 33.44
C GLY A 9 -9.84 12.51 33.95
N SER A 10 -11.16 12.43 34.16
CA SER A 10 -11.80 11.16 34.50
C SER A 10 -13.07 10.95 33.72
N LEU A 11 -13.37 9.67 33.54
CA LEU A 11 -14.58 9.14 32.97
C LEU A 11 -14.64 9.29 31.45
N LEU A 12 -13.67 8.71 30.74
CA LEU A 12 -13.92 8.23 29.38
C LEU A 12 -14.88 7.03 29.48
N ASN A 13 -16.18 7.28 29.65
CA ASN A 13 -17.17 6.21 29.65
C ASN A 13 -17.58 5.94 28.21
N ILE A 14 -17.15 4.80 27.67
CA ILE A 14 -17.60 4.34 26.36
C ILE A 14 -18.68 3.28 26.60
N TYR A 15 -19.95 3.62 26.33
CA TYR A 15 -21.06 2.68 26.42
C TYR A 15 -21.39 2.10 25.06
N GLU A 16 -21.45 0.77 24.94
CA GLU A 16 -21.85 0.09 23.70
C GLU A 16 -23.11 -0.76 23.90
N LEU A 17 -24.14 -0.52 23.08
CA LEU A 17 -25.47 -1.16 23.16
C LEU A 17 -25.63 -2.37 22.23
N SER A 18 -25.14 -3.54 22.64
CA SER A 18 -25.25 -4.76 21.81
C SER A 18 -26.71 -5.15 21.52
N LYS A 19 -26.99 -5.52 20.26
CA LYS A 19 -28.28 -6.07 19.81
C LYS A 19 -28.24 -7.60 19.88
N GLY A 20 -28.48 -8.17 21.07
CA GLY A 20 -28.70 -9.61 21.20
C GLY A 20 -30.07 -10.03 20.64
N GLU A 21 -30.18 -11.24 20.09
CA GLU A 21 -31.43 -11.86 19.59
C GLU A 21 -32.44 -12.24 20.71
N PHE A 22 -32.20 -11.81 21.94
CA PHE A 22 -33.14 -11.84 23.05
C PHE A 22 -33.28 -10.40 23.57
N TYR A 23 -34.50 -9.95 23.85
CA TYR A 23 -34.95 -8.57 24.12
C TYR A 23 -34.17 -7.72 25.18
N THR A 24 -33.04 -8.19 25.71
CA THR A 24 -32.15 -7.47 26.63
C THR A 24 -31.00 -6.77 25.88
N LYS A 25 -30.94 -5.44 26.01
CA LYS A 25 -29.77 -4.63 25.63
C LYS A 25 -28.67 -4.84 26.66
N ILE A 26 -27.55 -5.43 26.26
CA ILE A 26 -26.34 -5.49 27.10
C ILE A 26 -25.55 -4.21 26.87
N VAL A 27 -25.11 -3.56 27.95
CA VAL A 27 -24.25 -2.38 27.92
C VAL A 27 -22.86 -2.78 28.38
N PHE A 28 -21.87 -2.65 27.50
CA PHE A 28 -20.46 -2.71 27.88
C PHE A 28 -19.98 -1.29 28.16
N ALA A 29 -19.26 -1.09 29.26
CA ALA A 29 -18.71 0.19 29.67
C ALA A 29 -17.22 0.05 29.97
N GLY A 30 -16.39 0.85 29.31
CA GLY A 30 -15.00 1.09 29.73
C GLY A 30 -14.92 2.42 30.45
N GLU A 31 -14.20 2.51 31.56
CA GLU A 31 -13.97 3.75 32.33
C GLU A 31 -12.46 3.96 32.49
N LEU A 32 -11.98 5.17 32.20
CA LEU A 32 -10.58 5.54 32.39
C LEU A 32 -10.45 6.91 33.07
N THR A 33 -9.52 6.98 34.02
CA THR A 33 -9.04 8.21 34.66
C THR A 33 -7.55 8.32 34.45
N PHE A 34 -7.09 9.49 33.99
CA PHE A 34 -5.69 9.75 33.70
C PHE A 34 -5.31 11.21 33.98
N GLU A 35 -4.02 11.45 34.18
CA GLU A 35 -3.47 12.79 34.34
C GLU A 35 -2.89 13.25 32.99
N LEU A 36 -3.31 14.43 32.53
CA LEU A 36 -2.85 15.05 31.30
C LEU A 36 -1.90 16.22 31.65
N PRO A 37 -0.60 16.12 31.30
CA PRO A 37 0.35 17.19 31.51
C PRO A 37 0.07 18.42 30.64
N ASP A 38 0.63 19.56 31.03
CA ASP A 38 0.47 20.82 30.28
C ASP A 38 1.01 20.71 28.84
N ASN A 39 0.22 21.20 27.88
CA ASN A 39 0.54 21.19 26.45
C ASN A 39 0.88 19.80 25.87
N GLU A 40 0.38 18.72 26.49
CA GLU A 40 0.50 17.34 26.01
C GLU A 40 -0.83 16.82 25.47
N ARG A 41 -0.78 15.84 24.55
CA ARG A 41 -1.95 15.17 23.99
C ARG A 41 -1.80 13.66 24.18
N GLN A 42 -2.77 13.05 24.83
CA GLN A 42 -2.83 11.60 25.01
C GLN A 42 -3.93 10.99 24.15
N CYS A 43 -3.60 9.93 23.41
CA CYS A 43 -4.52 9.25 22.50
C CYS A 43 -4.80 7.83 23.01
N PHE A 44 -6.08 7.47 23.03
CA PHE A 44 -6.55 6.12 23.39
C PHE A 44 -7.27 5.50 22.19
N PHE A 45 -7.13 4.18 22.04
CA PHE A 45 -7.74 3.41 20.96
C PHE A 45 -8.58 2.29 21.55
N GLU A 46 -9.84 2.21 21.13
CA GLU A 46 -10.80 1.20 21.56
C GLU A 46 -11.35 0.46 20.33
N GLN A 47 -11.59 -0.85 20.46
CA GLN A 47 -12.23 -1.62 19.39
C GLN A 47 -13.75 -1.61 19.59
N ILE A 48 -14.46 -1.03 18.64
CA ILE A 48 -15.93 -0.87 18.70
C ILE A 48 -16.56 -1.62 17.51
N GLU A 49 -17.67 -2.31 17.75
CA GLU A 49 -18.36 -3.06 16.70
C GLU A 49 -19.12 -2.14 15.74
N LYS A 50 -19.26 -2.58 14.49
CA LYS A 50 -20.00 -1.87 13.45
C LYS A 50 -21.50 -1.88 13.77
N GLY A 51 -22.16 -0.72 13.60
CA GLY A 51 -23.62 -0.62 13.67
C GLY A 51 -24.20 -0.65 15.08
N VAL A 52 -23.35 -0.60 16.10
CA VAL A 52 -23.75 -0.46 17.50
C VAL A 52 -23.69 1.02 17.90
N GLN A 53 -24.68 1.49 18.67
CA GLN A 53 -24.61 2.86 19.18
C GLN A 53 -23.61 2.90 20.33
N SER A 54 -22.61 3.75 20.17
CA SER A 54 -21.55 3.99 21.14
C SER A 54 -21.61 5.43 21.63
N THR A 55 -21.49 5.62 22.93
CA THR A 55 -21.50 6.96 23.56
C THR A 55 -20.16 7.21 24.20
N LEU A 56 -19.55 8.36 23.89
CA LEU A 56 -18.32 8.88 24.46
C LEU A 56 -18.74 9.95 25.45
N GLU A 57 -18.37 9.77 26.69
CA GLU A 57 -18.53 10.78 27.73
C GLU A 57 -17.16 11.13 28.29
N PHE A 58 -16.93 12.39 28.68
CA PHE A 58 -15.71 12.78 29.39
C PHE A 58 -15.99 13.88 30.41
N GLN A 59 -15.21 13.92 31.49
CA GLN A 59 -15.30 14.95 32.51
C GLN A 59 -13.90 15.36 33.02
N VAL A 60 -13.70 16.66 33.22
CA VAL A 60 -12.51 17.19 33.89
C VAL A 60 -12.76 17.21 35.39
N ILE A 61 -11.92 16.52 36.19
CA ILE A 61 -12.06 16.47 37.65
C ILE A 61 -11.29 17.61 38.32
N SER A 62 -10.06 17.87 37.88
CA SER A 62 -9.16 18.82 38.54
C SER A 62 -8.12 19.37 37.56
N GLY A 63 -7.58 20.55 37.85
CA GLY A 63 -6.50 21.19 37.09
C GLY A 63 -6.88 22.56 36.50
N GLY A 64 -5.90 23.46 36.44
CA GLY A 64 -5.93 24.75 35.73
C GLY A 64 -7.30 25.46 35.60
N GLN A 65 -7.77 25.62 34.36
CA GLN A 65 -9.03 26.27 33.98
C GLN A 65 -10.23 25.28 33.91
N TYR A 66 -10.03 24.03 34.33
CA TYR A 66 -11.02 22.95 34.27
C TYR A 66 -11.52 22.62 32.85
N ASP A 67 -10.70 22.79 31.82
CA ASP A 67 -11.05 22.57 30.42
C ASP A 67 -10.05 21.68 29.67
N VAL A 68 -10.54 20.90 28.69
CA VAL A 68 -9.73 20.06 27.80
C VAL A 68 -10.21 20.14 26.35
N ASP A 69 -9.30 19.88 25.41
CA ASP A 69 -9.62 19.70 23.99
C ASP A 69 -9.81 18.21 23.70
N MET A 70 -10.94 17.84 23.10
CA MET A 70 -11.31 16.46 22.80
C MET A 70 -11.52 16.27 21.30
N GLU A 71 -10.93 15.21 20.76
CA GLU A 71 -11.04 14.85 19.34
C GLU A 71 -11.24 13.34 19.19
N LEU A 72 -12.41 12.93 18.70
CA LEU A 72 -12.74 11.55 18.37
C LEU A 72 -12.53 11.33 16.88
N THR A 73 -11.70 10.35 16.53
CA THR A 73 -11.38 10.01 15.14
C THR A 73 -11.75 8.56 14.86
N ALA A 74 -12.45 8.32 13.76
CA ALA A 74 -12.77 6.98 13.27
C ALA A 74 -11.52 6.28 12.70
N PRO A 75 -11.52 4.95 12.56
CA PRO A 75 -10.35 4.21 12.06
C PRO A 75 -9.94 4.55 10.61
N ASN A 76 -10.81 5.18 9.82
CA ASN A 76 -10.48 5.74 8.50
C ASN A 76 -9.80 7.12 8.55
N GLY A 77 -9.56 7.67 9.75
CA GLY A 77 -9.03 9.03 9.92
C GLY A 77 -10.09 10.14 9.86
N GLN A 78 -11.38 9.82 9.73
CA GLN A 78 -12.45 10.82 9.77
C GLN A 78 -12.68 11.31 11.21
N VAL A 79 -12.62 12.63 11.40
CA VAL A 79 -12.95 13.25 12.69
C VAL A 79 -14.47 13.21 12.89
N LEU A 80 -14.92 12.50 13.92
CA LEU A 80 -16.34 12.34 14.27
C LEU A 80 -16.82 13.42 15.24
N TYR A 81 -15.95 13.82 16.16
CA TYR A 81 -16.24 14.85 17.15
C TYR A 81 -14.95 15.61 17.44
N LYS A 82 -15.06 16.94 17.55
CA LYS A 82 -13.93 17.82 17.85
C LYS A 82 -14.44 19.08 18.51
N ASP A 83 -14.08 19.24 19.77
CA ASP A 83 -14.42 20.41 20.55
C ASP A 83 -13.23 20.83 21.41
N VAL A 84 -13.15 22.12 21.65
CA VAL A 84 -12.06 22.74 22.42
C VAL A 84 -12.59 23.32 23.72
N LYS A 85 -11.74 23.33 24.75
CA LYS A 85 -12.00 23.96 26.05
C LYS A 85 -13.33 23.56 26.70
N LYS A 86 -13.59 22.25 26.79
CA LYS A 86 -14.80 21.69 27.41
C LYS A 86 -14.48 21.08 28.78
N GLN A 87 -15.39 21.27 29.73
CA GLN A 87 -15.30 20.66 31.07
C GLN A 87 -15.99 19.28 31.13
N TYR A 88 -17.07 19.13 30.37
CA TYR A 88 -17.88 17.92 30.26
C TYR A 88 -18.59 17.92 28.90
N ASP A 89 -18.67 16.76 28.25
CA ASP A 89 -19.58 16.54 27.13
C ASP A 89 -19.91 15.05 26.97
N SER A 90 -21.00 14.77 26.24
CA SER A 90 -21.43 13.42 25.86
C SER A 90 -21.82 13.38 24.40
N PHE A 91 -21.17 12.51 23.63
CA PHE A 91 -21.37 12.36 22.20
C PHE A 91 -21.70 10.92 21.84
N THR A 92 -22.87 10.69 21.23
CA THR A 92 -23.27 9.37 20.74
C THR A 92 -23.10 9.27 19.24
N TRP A 93 -22.47 8.20 18.77
CA TRP A 93 -22.32 7.89 17.36
C TRP A 93 -22.63 6.42 17.07
N THR A 94 -22.72 6.09 15.79
CA THR A 94 -22.83 4.71 15.31
C THR A 94 -21.68 4.47 14.35
N PRO A 95 -20.73 3.56 14.65
CA PRO A 95 -19.63 3.26 13.74
C PRO A 95 -20.12 2.63 12.44
N ASP A 96 -19.64 3.15 11.30
CA ASP A 96 -19.90 2.57 9.98
C ASP A 96 -19.01 1.35 9.69
N GLN A 97 -17.87 1.24 10.36
CA GLN A 97 -16.92 0.15 10.18
C GLN A 97 -16.14 -0.11 11.47
N SER A 98 -15.81 -1.37 11.71
CA SER A 98 -14.94 -1.75 12.82
C SER A 98 -13.46 -1.45 12.53
N GLY A 99 -12.64 -1.34 13.58
CA GLY A 99 -11.19 -1.14 13.43
C GLY A 99 -10.50 -2.26 12.64
N MET A 100 -10.98 -3.51 12.79
CA MET A 100 -10.47 -4.66 12.06
C MET A 100 -10.83 -4.61 10.56
N GLU A 101 -12.08 -4.26 10.21
CA GLU A 101 -12.49 -4.08 8.81
C GLU A 101 -11.64 -3.03 8.11
N THR A 102 -11.42 -1.88 8.77
CA THR A 102 -10.61 -0.80 8.20
C THR A 102 -9.17 -1.25 7.94
N SER A 103 -8.57 -1.95 8.90
CA SER A 103 -7.21 -2.47 8.78
C SER A 103 -7.09 -3.49 7.63
N ALA A 104 -8.07 -4.38 7.47
CA ALA A 104 -8.10 -5.35 6.39
C ALA A 104 -8.22 -4.69 5.02
N VAL A 105 -9.04 -3.64 4.89
CA VAL A 105 -9.18 -2.86 3.65
C VAL A 105 -7.87 -2.16 3.29
N ASN A 106 -7.22 -1.51 4.26
CA ASN A 106 -5.94 -0.84 4.03
C ASN A 106 -4.86 -1.82 3.56
N ILE A 107 -4.75 -2.98 4.21
CA ILE A 107 -3.79 -4.02 3.80
C ILE A 107 -4.10 -4.55 2.39
N HIS A 108 -5.38 -4.75 2.08
CA HIS A 108 -5.79 -5.23 0.76
C HIS A 108 -5.42 -4.22 -0.34
N GLU A 109 -5.64 -2.93 -0.09
CA GLU A 109 -5.27 -1.86 -1.01
C GLU A 109 -3.75 -1.78 -1.21
N ASP A 110 -2.97 -1.82 -0.12
CA ASP A 110 -1.51 -1.80 -0.18
C ASP A 110 -0.95 -3.01 -0.93
N LEU A 111 -1.46 -4.20 -0.65
CA LEU A 111 -1.05 -5.42 -1.36
C LEU A 111 -1.40 -5.36 -2.85
N ARG A 112 -2.55 -4.75 -3.20
CA ARG A 112 -2.95 -4.56 -4.59
C ARG A 112 -2.01 -3.60 -5.31
N ASN A 113 -1.64 -2.50 -4.67
CA ASN A 113 -0.70 -1.52 -5.22
C ASN A 113 0.68 -2.16 -5.44
N ILE A 114 1.20 -2.90 -4.45
CA ILE A 114 2.46 -3.65 -4.58
C ILE A 114 2.37 -4.68 -5.70
N LEU A 115 1.26 -5.42 -5.79
CA LEU A 115 1.08 -6.42 -6.83
C LEU A 115 1.07 -5.80 -8.23
N ASP A 116 0.42 -4.65 -8.42
CA ASP A 116 0.39 -3.93 -9.68
C ASP A 116 1.80 -3.47 -10.09
N ASP A 117 2.55 -2.89 -9.16
CA ASP A 117 3.93 -2.47 -9.39
C ASP A 117 4.83 -3.66 -9.78
N GLN A 118 4.75 -4.76 -9.03
CA GLN A 118 5.51 -5.98 -9.34
C GLN A 118 5.10 -6.57 -10.70
N THR A 119 3.81 -6.49 -11.04
CA THR A 119 3.28 -6.97 -12.32
C THR A 119 3.80 -6.12 -13.47
N HIS A 120 3.83 -4.80 -13.31
CA HIS A 120 4.41 -3.89 -14.30
C HIS A 120 5.90 -4.21 -14.57
N HIS A 121 6.69 -4.47 -13.53
CA HIS A 121 8.08 -4.90 -13.69
C HIS A 121 8.20 -6.26 -14.41
N ARG A 122 7.41 -7.26 -13.98
CA ARG A 122 7.40 -8.58 -14.61
C ARG A 122 7.00 -8.54 -16.08
N LEU A 123 6.02 -7.70 -16.45
CA LEU A 123 5.60 -7.51 -17.83
C LEU A 123 6.73 -6.93 -18.69
N ARG A 124 7.47 -5.93 -18.18
CA ARG A 124 8.60 -5.33 -18.92
C ARG A 124 9.76 -6.31 -19.11
N GLU A 125 10.05 -7.14 -18.11
CA GLU A 125 11.05 -8.20 -18.23
C GLU A 125 10.63 -9.27 -19.26
N ALA A 126 9.37 -9.70 -19.23
CA ALA A 126 8.82 -10.65 -20.18
C ALA A 126 8.83 -10.10 -21.62
N GLN A 127 8.43 -8.84 -21.81
CA GLN A 127 8.51 -8.16 -23.10
C GLN A 127 9.95 -8.00 -23.58
N GLY A 128 10.89 -7.71 -22.67
CA GLY A 128 12.31 -7.61 -23.00
C GLY A 128 12.86 -8.92 -23.57
N ARG A 129 12.46 -10.07 -23.01
CA ARG A 129 12.84 -11.39 -23.53
C ARG A 129 12.27 -11.64 -24.93
N VAL A 130 10.97 -11.38 -25.12
CA VAL A 130 10.30 -11.59 -26.42
C VAL A 130 10.87 -10.67 -27.49
N PHE A 131 11.19 -9.42 -27.15
CA PHE A 131 11.83 -8.49 -28.08
C PHE A 131 13.23 -8.98 -28.50
N ALA A 132 14.02 -9.49 -27.55
CA ALA A 132 15.35 -10.03 -27.84
C ALA A 132 15.29 -11.24 -28.80
N GLU A 133 14.33 -12.15 -28.62
CA GLU A 133 14.11 -13.28 -29.53
C GLU A 133 13.75 -12.80 -30.96
N ASN A 134 12.79 -11.87 -31.08
CA ASN A 134 12.38 -11.32 -32.37
C ASN A 134 13.52 -10.56 -33.10
N LEU A 135 14.39 -9.88 -32.35
CA LEU A 135 15.56 -9.21 -32.93
C LEU A 135 16.63 -10.20 -33.37
N ASN A 136 16.88 -11.22 -32.54
CA ASN A 136 17.88 -12.24 -32.82
C ASN A 136 17.58 -12.95 -34.13
N ASP A 137 16.33 -13.35 -34.38
CA ASP A 137 15.95 -14.04 -35.62
C ASP A 137 16.20 -13.18 -36.85
N ARG A 138 15.75 -11.93 -36.85
CA ARG A 138 15.91 -11.04 -38.01
C ARG A 138 17.38 -10.80 -38.35
N VAL A 139 18.20 -10.48 -37.36
CA VAL A 139 19.64 -10.19 -37.57
C VAL A 139 20.40 -11.45 -37.94
N PHE A 140 20.01 -12.60 -37.37
CA PHE A 140 20.58 -13.90 -37.72
C PHE A 140 20.36 -14.23 -39.20
N TYR A 141 19.14 -14.06 -39.73
CA TYR A 141 18.87 -14.33 -41.15
C TYR A 141 19.65 -13.41 -42.10
N TRP A 142 19.74 -12.10 -41.80
CA TRP A 142 20.57 -11.18 -42.59
C TRP A 142 22.05 -11.57 -42.58
N SER A 143 22.58 -11.96 -41.42
CA SER A 143 23.98 -12.35 -41.25
C SER A 143 24.32 -13.69 -41.90
N LEU A 144 23.40 -14.66 -41.82
CA LEU A 144 23.54 -15.97 -42.46
C LEU A 144 23.55 -15.84 -43.98
N GLY A 145 22.67 -15.01 -44.55
CA GLY A 145 22.64 -14.72 -45.98
C GLY A 145 23.95 -14.12 -46.48
N GLN A 146 24.47 -13.10 -45.78
CA GLN A 146 25.74 -12.47 -46.14
C GLN A 146 26.93 -13.44 -46.08
N SER A 147 26.96 -14.31 -45.07
CA SER A 147 28.02 -15.32 -44.91
C SER A 147 28.04 -16.32 -46.07
N LEU A 148 26.87 -16.76 -46.53
CA LEU A 148 26.75 -17.64 -47.69
C LEU A 148 27.21 -16.95 -48.98
N ILE A 149 26.83 -15.69 -49.20
CA ILE A 149 27.23 -14.91 -50.39
C ILE A 149 28.76 -14.81 -50.49
N ILE A 150 29.45 -14.48 -49.38
CA ILE A 150 30.91 -14.38 -49.34
C ILE A 150 31.56 -15.74 -49.67
N LEU A 151 31.02 -16.83 -49.12
CA LEU A 151 31.51 -18.17 -49.40
C LEU A 151 31.38 -18.53 -50.88
N PHE A 152 30.24 -18.22 -51.52
CA PHE A 152 30.04 -18.44 -52.96
C PHE A 152 31.01 -17.63 -53.81
N VAL A 153 31.20 -16.34 -53.51
CA VAL A 153 32.15 -15.48 -54.23
C VAL A 153 33.59 -16.02 -54.08
N GLY A 154 33.97 -16.46 -52.89
CA GLY A 154 35.29 -17.05 -52.64
C GLY A 154 35.56 -18.33 -53.45
N ILE A 155 34.59 -19.25 -53.49
CA ILE A 155 34.70 -20.47 -54.31
C ILE A 155 34.79 -20.11 -55.80
N GLY A 156 33.93 -19.20 -56.26
CA GLY A 156 33.93 -18.71 -57.64
C GLY A 156 35.29 -18.13 -58.03
N GLN A 157 35.89 -17.29 -57.19
CA GLN A 157 37.22 -16.74 -57.40
C GLN A 157 38.28 -17.83 -57.57
N VAL A 158 38.27 -18.88 -56.73
CA VAL A 158 39.24 -19.98 -56.80
C VAL A 158 39.05 -20.82 -58.07
N LEU A 159 37.82 -21.10 -58.48
CA LEU A 159 37.53 -21.85 -59.70
C LEU A 159 37.90 -21.08 -60.96
N VAL A 160 37.62 -19.77 -61.01
CA VAL A 160 38.02 -18.90 -62.13
C VAL A 160 39.54 -18.80 -62.21
N LEU A 161 40.22 -18.60 -61.09
CA LEU A 161 41.68 -18.57 -61.05
C LEU A 161 42.27 -19.92 -61.52
N ARG A 162 41.70 -21.04 -61.08
CA ARG A 162 42.10 -22.38 -61.56
C ARG A 162 41.82 -22.58 -63.04
N SER A 163 40.73 -22.05 -63.58
CA SER A 163 40.42 -22.09 -65.02
C SER A 163 41.49 -21.37 -65.84
N PHE A 164 41.96 -20.20 -65.38
CA PHE A 164 43.06 -19.48 -66.03
C PHE A 164 44.42 -20.20 -66.00
N PHE A 165 44.68 -21.01 -64.98
CA PHE A 165 45.92 -21.81 -64.88
C PHE A 165 45.77 -23.23 -65.45
N THR A 166 44.55 -23.69 -65.76
CA THR A 166 44.24 -25.00 -66.37
C THR A 166 43.91 -24.84 -67.86
N ASP A 167 44.59 -23.93 -68.54
CA ASP A 167 44.68 -23.99 -69.99
C ASP A 167 46.14 -23.78 -70.42
N LYS A 168 46.81 -24.91 -70.71
CA LYS A 168 47.81 -25.10 -71.77
C LYS A 168 48.51 -26.45 -71.60
N ARG A 169 48.06 -27.45 -72.36
CA ARG A 169 48.84 -28.23 -73.36
C ARG A 169 48.16 -29.58 -73.66
N THR A 170 47.42 -29.62 -74.75
CA THR A 170 47.59 -30.70 -75.75
C THR A 170 47.50 -30.04 -77.11
N GLY A 171 48.68 -29.68 -77.61
CA GLY A 171 48.86 -29.13 -78.93
C GLY A 171 48.42 -30.15 -79.98
N LYS A 172 47.91 -29.61 -81.09
CA LYS A 172 47.79 -30.31 -82.36
C LYS A 172 49.16 -30.87 -82.75
N ALA A 173 49.19 -32.15 -83.07
CA ALA A 173 50.05 -32.72 -84.11
C ALA A 173 49.13 -33.51 -85.04
#